data_AF-A0A1M7RYC6-F1
#
_entry.id   AF-A0A1M7RYC6-F1
#
_cell.length_a   1.000
_cell.length_b   1.000
_cell.length_c   1.000
_cell.angle_alpha   90.00
_cell.angle_beta   90.00
_cell.angle_gamma   90.00
#
_symmetry.space_group_name_H-M   'P 1'
#
loop_
_entity.id
_entity.type
_entity.pdbx_description
1 polymer ?
#
loop_
_entity_poly.entity_id
_entity_poly.type
_entity_poly.pdbx_seq_one_letter_code
_entity_poly.pdbx_strand_id
1 'polypeptide(L)'
;MNLTNLNESRFLQSSAHLNIFLLFDFQNQPVDVQLVYREAQKYGRIVGGKAYGSWSKHKMPAFALYNYGIELIEIPEAEFLPNKKGNDIRLAVDCIEQALKNDVIDTFFLVTGDADFTALVYKLKSYGKQVIAVARTKSTSYELVSAVDKFIPYEDIVKNENLTDPIDRLGEEMDIFLKRSGKNFTIENLSRFLASFNINPSKYGYNNITELAEEIYERKVQKPERLKNTKLLLIRGILYESLSEKTLPEYSQRHKIAIDDLKLALDMLLHDDVLKINDGVYELNRNKAFFAVLLEKYPILTQHFMEFLEKTYKAFLNGRVKALNQLLQSEFRLTSSEFKSYVEAVKRSGCLKGMDESDYISYSTPAKVVCNLEAFIVSSFAYYVKRILSQTFVFKHEIEYIKELVFSNDEKLFEKVLNFLITSGEITEIGGVYFYSPL
;
A
#
# COMPACT_ATOMS: atom_id res chain seq x y z
N MET A 1 15.48 51.25 -6.56
CA MET A 1 15.77 49.99 -5.86
C MET A 1 14.56 49.09 -6.01
N ASN A 2 14.71 47.98 -6.72
CA ASN A 2 14.01 46.71 -6.44
C ASN A 2 14.79 45.62 -7.19
N LEU A 3 15.84 45.14 -6.51
CA LEU A 3 16.76 44.07 -6.92
C LEU A 3 16.14 42.67 -6.77
N THR A 4 14.82 42.57 -6.64
CA THR A 4 14.12 41.32 -6.29
C THR A 4 13.55 40.56 -7.49
N ASN A 5 13.46 41.16 -8.69
CA ASN A 5 12.81 40.53 -9.85
C ASN A 5 13.77 39.99 -10.94
N LEU A 6 15.07 39.86 -10.66
CA LEU A 6 16.07 39.35 -11.62
C LEU A 6 16.68 37.99 -11.23
N ASN A 7 16.29 37.41 -10.10
CA ASN A 7 16.83 36.13 -9.61
C ASN A 7 15.87 34.94 -9.74
N GLU A 8 14.57 35.14 -9.95
CA GLU A 8 13.62 34.02 -10.13
C GLU A 8 13.64 33.45 -11.56
N SER A 9 14.12 34.19 -12.56
CA SER A 9 14.23 33.74 -13.95
C SER A 9 15.56 33.06 -14.29
N ARG A 10 16.44 32.81 -13.31
CA ARG A 10 17.71 32.05 -13.49
C ARG A 10 17.72 30.65 -12.88
N PHE A 11 16.65 30.24 -12.18
CA PHE A 11 16.54 28.89 -11.60
C PHE A 11 15.78 27.88 -12.46
N LEU A 12 15.28 28.28 -13.63
CA LEU A 12 14.59 27.39 -14.58
C LEU A 12 15.47 26.93 -15.76
N GLN A 13 16.80 26.95 -15.60
CA GLN A 13 17.73 26.50 -16.64
C GLN A 13 18.95 25.76 -16.06
N SER A 14 18.70 24.57 -15.49
CA SER A 14 19.49 23.33 -15.67
C SER A 14 19.15 22.30 -14.56
N SER A 15 17.94 21.74 -14.53
CA SER A 15 17.73 20.51 -13.76
C SER A 15 18.34 19.35 -14.55
N ALA A 16 19.64 19.12 -14.41
CA ALA A 16 20.23 17.86 -14.81
C ALA A 16 19.48 16.77 -14.03
N HIS A 17 18.68 15.95 -14.72
CA HIS A 17 18.07 14.79 -14.08
C HIS A 17 19.21 13.88 -13.63
N LEU A 18 19.44 13.79 -12.31
CA LEU A 18 20.43 12.88 -11.73
C LEU A 18 20.10 11.46 -12.19
N ASN A 19 21.11 10.73 -12.64
CA ASN A 19 20.96 9.35 -13.07
C ASN A 19 21.22 8.41 -11.90
N ILE A 20 20.28 7.49 -11.68
CA ILE A 20 20.26 6.59 -10.53
C ILE A 20 20.57 5.16 -10.98
N PHE A 21 21.45 4.50 -10.25
CA PHE A 21 21.67 3.06 -10.35
C PHE A 21 21.20 2.36 -9.08
N LEU A 22 20.28 1.39 -9.22
CA LEU A 22 19.69 0.66 -8.10
C LEU A 22 20.46 -0.64 -7.81
N LEU A 23 20.69 -0.94 -6.53
CA LEU A 23 21.30 -2.19 -6.09
C LEU A 23 20.45 -2.81 -4.98
N PHE A 24 19.80 -3.95 -5.27
CA PHE A 24 18.95 -4.64 -4.31
C PHE A 24 19.65 -5.81 -3.66
N ASP A 25 19.90 -5.74 -2.35
CA ASP A 25 20.26 -6.91 -1.55
C ASP A 25 18.98 -7.69 -1.16
N PHE A 26 18.28 -8.21 -2.18
CA PHE A 26 16.93 -8.74 -2.02
C PHE A 26 16.87 -9.97 -1.09
N GLN A 27 17.93 -10.76 -1.07
CA GLN A 27 18.03 -11.95 -0.22
C GLN A 27 18.03 -11.61 1.28
N ASN A 28 18.84 -10.61 1.69
CA ASN A 28 18.88 -10.18 3.09
C ASN A 28 17.75 -9.19 3.42
N GLN A 29 17.33 -8.39 2.43
CA GLN A 29 16.40 -7.29 2.57
C GLN A 29 15.21 -7.45 1.59
N PRO A 30 14.31 -8.43 1.78
CA PRO A 30 13.14 -8.57 0.94
C PRO A 30 12.20 -7.38 1.15
N VAL A 31 11.94 -6.68 0.04
CA VAL A 31 11.14 -5.46 -0.05
C VAL A 31 10.15 -5.54 -1.20
N ASP A 32 9.19 -4.64 -1.20
CA ASP A 32 8.34 -4.39 -2.34
C ASP A 32 9.10 -3.60 -3.42
N VAL A 33 9.40 -4.26 -4.53
CA VAL A 33 10.17 -3.69 -5.65
C VAL A 33 9.51 -2.44 -6.21
N GLN A 34 8.17 -2.44 -6.34
CA GLN A 34 7.44 -1.33 -6.95
C GLN A 34 7.46 -0.11 -6.04
N LEU A 35 7.33 -0.30 -4.73
CA LEU A 35 7.42 0.80 -3.76
C LEU A 35 8.81 1.43 -3.77
N VAL A 36 9.87 0.62 -3.71
CA VAL A 36 11.25 1.12 -3.72
C VAL A 36 11.59 1.80 -5.03
N TYR A 37 11.17 1.23 -6.17
CA TYR A 37 11.39 1.85 -7.48
C TYR A 37 10.69 3.21 -7.58
N ARG A 38 9.41 3.32 -7.18
CA ARG A 38 8.66 4.58 -7.17
C ARG A 38 9.29 5.62 -6.24
N GLU A 39 9.81 5.20 -5.09
CA GLU A 39 10.55 6.09 -4.20
C GLU A 39 11.84 6.60 -4.87
N ALA A 40 12.63 5.71 -5.46
CA ALA A 40 13.87 6.09 -6.16
C ALA A 40 13.62 7.07 -7.32
N GLN A 41 12.52 6.93 -8.05
CA GLN A 41 12.14 7.86 -9.13
C GLN A 41 11.97 9.32 -8.68
N LYS A 42 11.71 9.58 -7.39
CA LYS A 42 11.62 10.94 -6.85
C LYS A 42 12.96 11.68 -6.85
N TYR A 43 14.08 10.94 -6.93
CA TYR A 43 15.43 11.48 -6.82
C TYR A 43 16.12 11.66 -8.17
N GLY A 44 15.56 11.13 -9.25
CA GLY A 44 16.23 11.13 -10.55
C GLY A 44 15.72 10.08 -11.53
N ARG A 45 16.39 10.02 -12.68
CA ARG A 45 16.10 9.04 -13.74
C ARG A 45 16.84 7.75 -13.42
N ILE A 46 16.12 6.65 -13.25
CA ILE A 46 16.72 5.33 -13.07
C ILE A 46 17.28 4.87 -14.41
N VAL A 47 18.60 4.65 -14.47
CA VAL A 47 19.33 4.26 -15.69
C VAL A 47 19.68 2.78 -15.75
N GLY A 48 19.52 2.10 -14.63
CA GLY A 48 19.72 0.67 -14.52
C GLY A 48 19.72 0.23 -13.06
N GLY A 49 19.99 -1.05 -12.87
CA GLY A 49 20.24 -1.58 -11.55
C GLY A 49 20.49 -3.07 -11.59
N LYS A 50 20.87 -3.61 -10.44
CA LYS A 50 21.02 -5.05 -10.22
C LYS A 50 20.31 -5.46 -8.95
N ALA A 51 19.81 -6.69 -8.92
CA ALA A 51 19.21 -7.29 -7.74
C ALA A 51 19.85 -8.65 -7.48
N TYR A 52 20.11 -8.97 -6.21
CA TYR A 52 20.79 -10.17 -5.77
C TYR A 52 19.84 -11.03 -4.93
N GLY A 53 19.54 -12.24 -5.40
CA GLY A 53 18.69 -13.17 -4.65
C GLY A 53 18.41 -14.49 -5.38
N SER A 54 17.67 -15.37 -4.70
CA SER A 54 17.26 -16.68 -5.23
C SER A 54 15.96 -16.57 -6.05
N TRP A 55 16.05 -16.27 -7.35
CA TRP A 55 14.88 -15.94 -8.18
C TRP A 55 13.99 -17.14 -8.49
N SER A 56 14.54 -18.35 -8.40
CA SER A 56 13.76 -19.60 -8.43
C SER A 56 12.64 -19.62 -7.38
N LYS A 57 12.86 -19.03 -6.20
CA LYS A 57 11.89 -18.92 -5.10
C LYS A 57 11.02 -17.65 -5.19
N HIS A 58 11.52 -16.59 -5.81
CA HIS A 58 10.91 -15.26 -5.82
C HIS A 58 10.51 -14.79 -7.23
N LYS A 59 9.76 -15.62 -7.97
CA LYS A 59 9.40 -15.36 -9.39
C LYS A 59 8.65 -14.04 -9.64
N MET A 60 7.75 -13.63 -8.73
CA MET A 60 7.00 -12.38 -8.88
C MET A 60 7.87 -11.13 -8.63
N PRO A 61 8.62 -11.03 -7.52
CA PRO A 61 9.62 -9.97 -7.38
C PRO A 61 10.65 -9.93 -8.51
N ALA A 62 11.16 -11.09 -8.95
CA ALA A 62 12.07 -11.20 -10.10
C ALA A 62 11.46 -10.58 -11.36
N PHE A 63 10.19 -10.87 -11.61
CA PHE A 63 9.46 -10.33 -12.75
C PHE A 63 9.27 -8.80 -12.65
N ALA A 64 8.89 -8.29 -11.47
CA ALA A 64 8.78 -6.85 -11.24
C ALA A 64 10.11 -6.14 -11.49
N LEU A 65 11.21 -6.67 -10.95
CA LEU A 65 12.58 -6.15 -11.16
C LEU A 65 12.95 -6.14 -12.64
N TYR A 66 12.74 -7.24 -13.35
CA TYR A 66 12.97 -7.34 -14.80
C TYR A 66 12.16 -6.29 -15.57
N ASN A 67 10.89 -6.09 -15.20
CA ASN A 67 10.06 -5.07 -15.82
C ASN A 67 10.57 -3.66 -15.56
N TYR A 68 11.19 -3.40 -14.42
CA TYR A 68 11.85 -2.13 -14.15
C TYR A 68 13.24 -1.99 -14.81
N GLY A 69 13.66 -2.96 -15.62
CA GLY A 69 14.97 -2.94 -16.27
C GLY A 69 16.12 -3.23 -15.30
N ILE A 70 15.83 -3.90 -14.18
CA ILE A 70 16.82 -4.29 -13.18
C ILE A 70 17.34 -5.69 -13.53
N GLU A 71 18.66 -5.82 -13.63
CA GLU A 71 19.36 -7.08 -13.89
C GLU A 71 19.21 -8.02 -12.69
N LEU A 72 18.85 -9.28 -12.95
CA LEU A 72 18.69 -10.30 -11.92
C LEU A 72 19.98 -11.11 -11.78
N ILE A 73 20.62 -11.04 -10.62
CA ILE A 73 21.79 -11.83 -10.26
C ILE A 73 21.34 -12.97 -9.37
N GLU A 74 21.42 -14.21 -9.88
CA GLU A 74 21.04 -15.41 -9.12
C GLU A 74 22.06 -15.65 -8.01
N ILE A 75 21.57 -15.70 -6.77
CA ILE A 75 22.34 -16.14 -5.60
C ILE A 75 21.75 -17.46 -5.13
N PRO A 76 22.44 -18.61 -5.34
CA PRO A 76 21.91 -19.90 -4.94
C PRO A 76 21.81 -20.02 -3.41
N GLU A 77 20.60 -20.30 -2.90
CA GLU A 77 20.41 -20.72 -1.52
C GLU A 77 20.55 -22.24 -1.43
N ALA A 78 21.71 -22.72 -0.97
CA ALA A 78 21.91 -24.12 -0.66
C ALA A 78 21.50 -24.38 0.81
N GLU A 79 20.47 -25.22 1.03
CA GLU A 79 19.98 -25.60 2.37
C GLU A 79 21.07 -26.13 3.31
N PHE A 80 22.16 -26.68 2.75
CA PHE A 80 23.25 -27.30 3.50
C PHE A 80 24.56 -26.49 3.51
N LEU A 81 24.62 -25.32 2.86
CA LEU A 81 25.81 -24.45 2.85
C LEU A 81 25.42 -23.04 3.32
N PRO A 82 25.69 -22.70 4.60
CA PRO A 82 25.36 -21.40 5.16
C PRO A 82 26.41 -20.36 4.76
N ASN A 83 26.65 -20.14 3.46
CA ASN A 83 27.55 -19.07 3.02
C ASN A 83 26.77 -17.76 2.82
N LYS A 84 26.50 -17.11 3.95
CA LYS A 84 25.78 -15.83 4.07
C LYS A 84 26.49 -14.59 3.50
N LYS A 85 27.74 -14.68 2.99
CA LYS A 85 28.57 -13.51 2.61
C LYS A 85 28.90 -13.37 1.12
N GLY A 86 28.45 -14.31 0.28
CA GLY A 86 28.80 -14.31 -1.15
C GLY A 86 28.08 -13.23 -1.96
N ASN A 87 26.85 -12.87 -1.57
CA ASN A 87 26.10 -11.78 -2.19
C ASN A 87 26.74 -10.42 -1.92
N ASP A 88 27.20 -10.15 -0.69
CA ASP A 88 27.72 -8.83 -0.30
C ASP A 88 28.97 -8.47 -1.10
N ILE A 89 29.90 -9.43 -1.21
CA ILE A 89 31.11 -9.27 -2.01
C ILE A 89 30.74 -9.04 -3.48
N ARG A 90 29.82 -9.83 -4.03
CA ARG A 90 29.44 -9.70 -5.44
C ARG A 90 28.76 -8.37 -5.73
N LEU A 91 27.85 -7.94 -4.86
CA LEU A 91 27.16 -6.65 -4.95
C LEU A 91 28.17 -5.50 -4.89
N ALA A 92 29.11 -5.53 -3.94
CA ALA A 92 30.13 -4.50 -3.82
C ALA A 92 31.05 -4.42 -5.05
N VAL A 93 31.47 -5.56 -5.61
CA VAL A 93 32.29 -5.61 -6.82
C VAL A 93 31.55 -5.03 -8.02
N ASP A 94 30.32 -5.48 -8.26
CA ASP A 94 29.49 -4.99 -9.36
C ASP A 94 29.20 -3.48 -9.21
N CYS A 95 28.96 -3.00 -7.99
CA CYS A 95 28.72 -1.58 -7.71
C CYS A 95 29.94 -0.72 -8.06
N ILE A 96 31.14 -1.11 -7.63
CA ILE A 96 32.38 -0.41 -7.98
C ILE A 96 32.64 -0.47 -9.48
N GLU A 97 32.39 -1.60 -10.13
CA GLU A 97 32.51 -1.72 -11.58
C GLU A 97 31.60 -0.71 -12.30
N GLN A 98 30.34 -0.58 -11.89
CA GLN A 98 29.41 0.41 -12.45
C GLN A 98 29.88 1.84 -12.19
N ALA A 99 30.36 2.14 -10.98
CA ALA A 99 30.85 3.45 -10.63
C ALA A 99 32.07 3.88 -11.46
N LEU A 100 32.91 2.93 -11.86
CA LEU A 100 34.12 3.17 -12.66
C LEU A 100 33.87 3.18 -14.17
N LYS A 101 32.93 2.38 -14.67
CA LYS A 101 32.67 2.23 -16.11
C LYS A 101 31.61 3.20 -16.63
N ASN A 102 30.78 3.76 -15.75
CA ASN A 102 29.63 4.55 -16.14
C ASN A 102 29.60 5.90 -15.41
N ASP A 103 30.32 6.87 -15.97
CA ASP A 103 30.41 8.23 -15.44
C ASP A 103 29.06 8.95 -15.39
N VAL A 104 28.09 8.51 -16.22
CA VAL A 104 26.75 9.08 -16.28
C VAL A 104 25.95 8.81 -15.01
N ILE A 105 26.29 7.79 -14.21
CA ILE A 105 25.62 7.51 -12.94
C ILE A 105 26.05 8.56 -11.90
N ASP A 106 25.09 9.32 -11.38
CA ASP A 106 25.35 10.34 -10.36
C ASP A 106 25.07 9.80 -8.95
N THR A 107 24.09 8.90 -8.84
CA THR A 107 23.57 8.41 -7.56
C THR A 107 23.47 6.89 -7.53
N PHE A 108 23.99 6.28 -6.47
CA PHE A 108 23.78 4.87 -6.16
C PHE A 108 22.71 4.74 -5.07
N PHE A 109 21.72 3.91 -5.36
CA PHE A 109 20.58 3.69 -4.48
C PHE A 109 20.64 2.25 -3.97
N LEU A 110 21.16 2.08 -2.75
CA LEU A 110 21.43 0.79 -2.12
C LEU A 110 20.22 0.34 -1.30
N VAL A 111 19.68 -0.83 -1.58
CA VAL A 111 18.55 -1.40 -0.84
C VAL A 111 19.08 -2.48 0.10
N THR A 112 19.72 -2.03 1.19
CA THR A 112 20.38 -2.86 2.20
C THR A 112 20.54 -2.08 3.51
N GLY A 113 20.41 -2.77 4.64
CA GLY A 113 20.71 -2.24 5.98
C GLY A 113 22.08 -2.68 6.52
N ASP A 114 22.86 -3.46 5.76
CA ASP A 114 24.07 -4.10 6.25
C ASP A 114 25.25 -3.12 6.40
N ALA A 115 25.84 -3.10 7.59
CA ALA A 115 27.00 -2.28 7.94
C ALA A 115 28.24 -2.64 7.11
N ASP A 116 28.35 -3.87 6.62
CA ASP A 116 29.50 -4.35 5.82
C ASP A 116 29.66 -3.55 4.51
N PHE A 117 28.60 -2.85 4.04
CA PHE A 117 28.67 -1.95 2.88
C PHE A 117 29.24 -0.55 3.18
N THR A 118 29.53 -0.21 4.43
CA THR A 118 30.04 1.13 4.80
C THR A 118 31.32 1.50 4.02
N ALA A 119 32.23 0.54 3.81
CA ALA A 119 33.44 0.76 3.02
C ALA A 119 33.13 1.06 1.54
N LEU A 120 32.11 0.40 0.97
CA LEU A 120 31.62 0.67 -0.39
C LEU A 120 31.07 2.10 -0.48
N VAL A 121 30.26 2.52 0.50
CA VAL A 121 29.68 3.87 0.55
C VAL A 121 30.78 4.94 0.52
N TYR A 122 31.79 4.84 1.38
CA TYR A 122 32.89 5.81 1.38
C TYR A 122 33.66 5.81 0.06
N LYS A 123 33.82 4.63 -0.56
CA LYS A 123 34.51 4.55 -1.85
C LYS A 123 33.72 5.22 -2.97
N LEU A 124 32.40 5.03 -3.03
CA LEU A 124 31.52 5.70 -3.99
C LEU A 124 31.57 7.22 -3.82
N LYS A 125 31.50 7.70 -2.56
CA LYS A 125 31.62 9.13 -2.24
C LYS A 125 32.98 9.70 -2.65
N SER A 126 34.07 8.92 -2.49
CA SER A 126 35.39 9.33 -2.98
C SER A 126 35.47 9.47 -4.51
N TYR A 127 34.56 8.83 -5.25
CA TYR A 127 34.39 8.99 -6.69
C TYR A 127 33.38 10.10 -7.06
N GLY A 128 32.95 10.91 -6.09
CA GLY A 128 31.99 11.99 -6.30
C GLY A 128 30.55 11.52 -6.53
N LYS A 129 30.24 10.26 -6.21
CA LYS A 129 28.89 9.70 -6.34
C LYS A 129 28.08 9.95 -5.08
N GLN A 130 26.81 10.30 -5.25
CA GLN A 130 25.86 10.35 -4.14
C GLN A 130 25.39 8.93 -3.78
N VAL A 131 25.23 8.65 -2.49
CA VAL A 131 24.75 7.35 -2.01
C VAL A 131 23.49 7.52 -1.16
N ILE A 132 22.40 6.88 -1.60
CA ILE A 132 21.14 6.80 -0.88
C ILE A 132 20.92 5.35 -0.45
N ALA A 133 20.61 5.10 0.82
CA ALA A 133 20.25 3.77 1.29
C ALA A 133 18.76 3.68 1.68
N VAL A 134 18.11 2.58 1.29
CA VAL A 134 16.77 2.19 1.77
C VAL A 134 16.89 0.89 2.53
N ALA A 135 16.45 0.92 3.79
CA ALA A 135 16.36 -0.27 4.62
C ALA A 135 15.36 -0.09 5.75
N ARG A 136 14.98 -1.21 6.37
CA ARG A 136 14.18 -1.22 7.60
C ARG A 136 15.03 -0.68 8.74
N THR A 137 14.49 0.27 9.49
CA THR A 137 15.22 1.01 10.52
C THR A 137 15.78 0.06 11.59
N LYS A 138 15.03 -0.98 11.99
CA LYS A 138 15.45 -1.93 13.03
C LYS A 138 16.59 -2.86 12.58
N SER A 139 16.73 -3.11 11.28
CA SER A 139 17.76 -3.98 10.73
C SER A 139 18.95 -3.20 10.15
N THR A 140 19.06 -1.90 10.46
CA THR A 140 20.09 -1.02 9.90
C THR A 140 21.02 -0.52 11.00
N SER A 141 22.32 -0.59 10.73
CA SER A 141 23.35 -0.09 11.65
C SER A 141 23.46 1.45 11.63
N TYR A 142 23.85 2.05 12.76
CA TYR A 142 24.11 3.49 12.84
C TYR A 142 25.28 3.90 11.95
N GLU A 143 26.26 3.01 11.79
CA GLU A 143 27.44 3.16 10.95
C GLU A 143 27.05 3.37 9.49
N LEU A 144 26.16 2.53 8.94
CA LEU A 144 25.69 2.69 7.56
C LEU A 144 24.89 3.99 7.40
N VAL A 145 23.97 4.28 8.33
CA VAL A 145 23.14 5.50 8.31
C VAL A 145 24.01 6.76 8.30
N SER A 146 25.10 6.74 9.06
CA SER A 146 26.03 7.88 9.15
C SER A 146 26.93 8.02 7.92
N ALA A 147 27.17 6.94 7.19
CA ALA A 147 28.08 6.94 6.04
C ALA A 147 27.41 7.47 4.75
N VAL A 148 26.14 7.12 4.53
CA VAL A 148 25.37 7.49 3.33
C VAL A 148 25.00 8.97 3.31
N ASP A 149 24.71 9.52 2.12
CA ASP A 149 24.27 10.92 1.99
C ASP A 149 22.80 11.10 2.35
N LYS A 150 21.99 10.05 2.14
CA LYS A 150 20.61 10.00 2.58
C LYS A 150 20.21 8.58 2.97
N PHE A 151 19.61 8.45 4.15
CA PHE A 151 18.93 7.24 4.56
C PHE A 151 17.41 7.42 4.43
N ILE A 152 16.74 6.44 3.85
CA ILE A 152 15.28 6.40 3.71
C ILE A 152 14.78 5.15 4.44
N PRO A 153 14.12 5.32 5.60
CA PRO A 153 13.43 4.23 6.27
C PRO A 153 12.42 3.56 5.34
N TYR A 154 12.54 2.24 5.15
CA TYR A 154 11.58 1.48 4.35
C TYR A 154 10.16 1.59 4.92
N GLU A 155 10.04 1.74 6.23
CA GLU A 155 8.79 1.98 6.93
C GLU A 155 8.04 3.20 6.39
N ASP A 156 8.75 4.28 6.05
CA ASP A 156 8.14 5.51 5.55
C ASP A 156 7.64 5.37 4.11
N ILE A 157 8.26 4.48 3.33
CA ILE A 157 7.78 4.12 2.00
C ILE A 157 6.47 3.33 2.13
N VAL A 158 6.42 2.37 3.06
CA VAL A 158 5.23 1.53 3.30
C VAL A 158 4.07 2.31 3.93
N LYS A 159 4.32 3.29 4.80
CA LYS A 159 3.26 4.16 5.35
C LYS A 159 2.47 4.88 4.25
N ASN A 160 3.16 5.24 3.18
CA ASN A 160 2.60 5.93 2.02
C ASN A 160 2.13 4.96 0.92
N GLU A 161 2.16 3.64 1.17
CA GLU A 161 1.58 2.63 0.29
C GLU A 161 0.05 2.77 0.30
N ASN A 162 -0.52 3.09 -0.87
CA ASN A 162 -1.94 2.86 -1.12
C ASN A 162 -2.16 1.36 -1.31
N LEU A 163 -3.24 0.80 -0.75
CA LEU A 163 -3.70 -0.53 -1.15
C LEU A 163 -4.09 -0.51 -2.62
N THR A 164 -3.16 -0.85 -3.48
CA THR A 164 -3.50 -1.50 -4.74
C THR A 164 -3.80 -2.95 -4.41
N ASP A 165 -5.02 -3.39 -4.70
CA ASP A 165 -5.40 -4.78 -4.52
C ASP A 165 -4.37 -5.72 -5.18
N PRO A 166 -4.06 -6.90 -4.62
CA PRO A 166 -3.14 -7.85 -5.26
C PRO A 166 -3.52 -8.18 -6.71
N ILE A 167 -4.83 -8.22 -7.03
CA ILE A 167 -5.36 -8.44 -8.39
C ILE A 167 -5.19 -7.18 -9.23
N ASP A 168 -5.37 -5.98 -8.67
CA ASP A 168 -5.15 -4.72 -9.40
C ASP A 168 -3.66 -4.52 -9.69
N ARG A 169 -2.79 -4.81 -8.72
CA ARG A 169 -1.33 -4.82 -8.89
C ARG A 169 -0.92 -5.85 -9.92
N LEU A 170 -1.41 -7.07 -9.82
CA LEU A 170 -1.18 -8.10 -10.83
C LEU A 170 -1.67 -7.61 -12.21
N GLY A 171 -2.82 -6.95 -12.27
CA GLY A 171 -3.36 -6.32 -13.46
C GLY A 171 -2.53 -5.14 -14.01
N GLU A 172 -1.86 -4.37 -13.14
CA GLU A 172 -0.87 -3.34 -13.52
C GLU A 172 0.38 -4.00 -14.11
N GLU A 173 0.95 -4.99 -13.43
CA GLU A 173 2.12 -5.75 -13.87
C GLU A 173 1.87 -6.44 -15.21
N MET A 174 0.69 -7.05 -15.37
CA MET A 174 0.24 -7.66 -16.62
C MET A 174 0.04 -6.64 -17.73
N ASP A 175 -0.43 -5.42 -17.42
CA ASP A 175 -0.55 -4.36 -18.42
C ASP A 175 0.79 -4.02 -19.04
N ILE A 176 1.77 -3.81 -18.17
CA ILE A 176 3.11 -3.38 -18.54
C ILE A 176 3.70 -4.45 -19.43
N PHE A 177 3.52 -5.72 -19.07
CA PHE A 177 3.97 -6.86 -19.86
C PHE A 177 3.30 -6.93 -21.24
N LEU A 178 1.97 -6.85 -21.27
CA LEU A 178 1.21 -6.99 -22.51
C LEU A 178 1.55 -5.84 -23.45
N LYS A 179 1.63 -4.60 -22.95
CA LYS A 179 2.08 -3.43 -23.72
C LYS A 179 3.48 -3.62 -24.30
N ARG A 180 4.45 -4.09 -23.50
CA ARG A 180 5.81 -4.36 -23.97
C ARG A 180 5.89 -5.48 -24.99
N SER A 181 5.02 -6.47 -24.87
CA SER A 181 4.94 -7.60 -25.79
C SER A 181 4.11 -7.30 -27.04
N GLY A 182 3.59 -6.07 -27.20
CA GLY A 182 2.70 -5.70 -28.31
C GLY A 182 1.34 -6.40 -28.28
N LYS A 183 0.89 -6.85 -27.10
CA LYS A 183 -0.38 -7.59 -26.91
C LYS A 183 -1.43 -6.73 -26.22
N ASN A 184 -2.69 -6.97 -26.57
CA ASN A 184 -3.84 -6.28 -25.98
C ASN A 184 -4.26 -6.89 -24.64
N PHE A 185 -4.85 -6.07 -23.76
CA PHE A 185 -5.34 -6.47 -22.44
C PHE A 185 -6.67 -7.24 -22.54
N THR A 186 -6.62 -8.48 -23.00
CA THR A 186 -7.78 -9.38 -23.17
C THR A 186 -7.72 -10.54 -22.19
N ILE A 187 -8.88 -11.10 -21.79
CA ILE A 187 -8.97 -12.26 -20.88
C ILE A 187 -8.04 -13.41 -21.35
N GLU A 188 -8.02 -13.70 -22.66
CA GLU A 188 -7.16 -14.75 -23.23
C GLU A 188 -5.66 -14.48 -22.99
N ASN A 189 -5.20 -13.25 -23.19
CA ASN A 189 -3.80 -12.88 -22.95
C ASN A 189 -3.46 -12.84 -21.46
N LEU A 190 -4.42 -12.45 -20.61
CA LEU A 190 -4.29 -12.50 -19.17
C LEU A 190 -4.13 -13.95 -18.69
N SER A 191 -5.00 -14.86 -19.14
CA SER A 191 -4.92 -16.28 -18.80
C SER A 191 -3.59 -16.92 -19.22
N ARG A 192 -3.11 -16.62 -20.44
CA ARG A 192 -1.78 -17.07 -20.91
C ARG A 192 -0.65 -16.58 -20.01
N PHE A 193 -0.70 -15.31 -19.61
CA PHE A 193 0.28 -14.74 -18.70
C PHE A 193 0.28 -15.47 -17.36
N LEU A 194 -0.89 -15.57 -16.71
CA LEU A 194 -1.03 -16.21 -15.40
C LEU A 194 -0.50 -17.66 -15.42
N ALA A 195 -0.82 -18.40 -16.48
CA ALA A 195 -0.30 -19.76 -16.69
C ALA A 195 1.22 -19.79 -16.82
N SER A 196 1.80 -18.91 -17.64
CA SER A 196 3.25 -18.88 -17.88
C SER A 196 4.08 -18.58 -16.63
N PHE A 197 3.53 -17.80 -15.69
CA PHE A 197 4.18 -17.47 -14.43
C PHE A 197 3.86 -18.46 -13.30
N ASN A 198 3.16 -19.56 -13.59
CA ASN A 198 2.65 -20.51 -12.60
C ASN A 198 1.90 -19.81 -11.46
N ILE A 199 1.11 -18.79 -11.80
CA ILE A 199 0.29 -18.10 -10.83
C ILE A 199 -0.78 -19.06 -10.36
N ASN A 200 -0.79 -19.34 -9.06
CA ASN A 200 -1.81 -20.14 -8.43
C ASN A 200 -3.05 -19.26 -8.20
N PRO A 201 -4.18 -19.48 -8.91
CA PRO A 201 -5.39 -18.67 -8.78
C PRO A 201 -5.97 -18.69 -7.36
N SER A 202 -5.78 -19.79 -6.62
CA SER A 202 -6.28 -19.92 -5.26
C SER A 202 -5.61 -18.94 -4.30
N LYS A 203 -4.39 -18.45 -4.60
CA LYS A 203 -3.76 -17.36 -3.84
C LYS A 203 -4.52 -16.04 -3.94
N TYR A 204 -5.33 -15.87 -4.98
CA TYR A 204 -6.13 -14.67 -5.23
C TYR A 204 -7.61 -14.91 -4.98
N GLY A 205 -8.00 -16.09 -4.47
CA GLY A 205 -9.40 -16.42 -4.17
C GLY A 205 -10.20 -17.07 -5.30
N TYR A 206 -9.54 -17.47 -6.40
CA TYR A 206 -10.21 -18.06 -7.56
C TYR A 206 -9.85 -19.53 -7.73
N ASN A 207 -10.76 -20.30 -8.33
CA ASN A 207 -10.56 -21.74 -8.48
C ASN A 207 -9.69 -22.07 -9.69
N ASN A 208 -9.74 -21.22 -10.72
CA ASN A 208 -9.00 -21.43 -11.96
C ASN A 208 -8.47 -20.10 -12.52
N ILE A 209 -7.55 -20.23 -13.48
CA ILE A 209 -6.85 -19.09 -14.11
C ILE A 209 -7.84 -18.18 -14.86
N THR A 210 -8.87 -18.76 -15.46
CA THR A 210 -9.86 -18.02 -16.25
C THR A 210 -10.68 -17.08 -15.38
N GLU A 211 -11.19 -17.57 -14.24
CA GLU A 211 -11.92 -16.75 -13.27
C GLU A 211 -11.06 -15.57 -12.76
N LEU A 212 -9.77 -15.84 -12.45
CA LEU A 212 -8.85 -14.77 -12.05
C LEU A 212 -8.61 -13.75 -13.18
N ALA A 213 -8.47 -14.22 -14.43
CA ALA A 213 -8.28 -13.34 -15.59
C ALA A 213 -9.51 -12.47 -15.88
N GLU A 214 -10.72 -13.04 -15.72
CA GLU A 214 -11.99 -12.33 -15.83
C GLU A 214 -12.09 -11.23 -14.78
N GLU A 215 -11.81 -11.53 -13.51
CA GLU A 215 -11.81 -10.51 -12.46
C GLU A 215 -10.81 -9.38 -12.76
N ILE A 216 -9.57 -9.71 -13.15
CA ILE A 216 -8.55 -8.71 -13.51
C ILE A 216 -9.06 -7.81 -14.65
N TYR A 217 -9.71 -8.41 -15.64
CA TYR A 217 -10.29 -7.69 -16.77
C TYR A 217 -11.45 -6.79 -16.31
N GLU A 218 -12.39 -7.30 -15.54
CA GLU A 218 -13.56 -6.56 -15.06
C GLU A 218 -13.16 -5.36 -14.19
N ARG A 219 -12.26 -5.55 -13.23
CA ARG A 219 -11.81 -4.46 -12.36
C ARG A 219 -11.14 -3.34 -13.14
N LYS A 220 -10.32 -3.70 -14.11
CA LYS A 220 -9.53 -2.75 -14.86
C LYS A 220 -10.30 -2.08 -15.99
N VAL A 221 -11.18 -2.82 -16.66
CA VAL A 221 -11.88 -2.41 -17.88
C VAL A 221 -13.34 -2.03 -17.63
N GLN A 222 -14.06 -2.74 -16.75
CA GLN A 222 -15.50 -2.55 -16.51
C GLN A 222 -15.86 -1.65 -15.29
N LYS A 223 -14.96 -1.48 -14.31
CA LYS A 223 -14.85 -0.37 -13.31
C LYS A 223 -16.05 -0.02 -12.37
N PRO A 224 -16.35 -0.83 -11.33
CA PRO A 224 -17.21 -0.44 -10.19
C PRO A 224 -16.53 0.41 -9.08
N GLU A 225 -15.20 0.35 -8.88
CA GLU A 225 -14.53 1.05 -7.76
C GLU A 225 -14.40 2.58 -7.95
N ARG A 226 -14.33 3.06 -9.20
CA ARG A 226 -14.26 4.51 -9.50
C ARG A 226 -15.47 5.24 -8.92
N LEU A 227 -16.65 4.64 -9.02
CA LEU A 227 -17.89 5.24 -8.54
C LEU A 227 -17.95 5.32 -7.00
N LYS A 228 -17.44 4.30 -6.30
CA LYS A 228 -17.26 4.33 -4.83
C LYS A 228 -16.30 5.44 -4.40
N ASN A 229 -15.21 5.64 -5.14
CA ASN A 229 -14.28 6.75 -4.91
C ASN A 229 -14.98 8.11 -5.09
N THR A 230 -15.78 8.24 -6.15
CA THR A 230 -16.53 9.46 -6.46
C THR A 230 -17.58 9.79 -5.39
N LYS A 231 -18.35 8.81 -4.91
CA LYS A 231 -19.32 9.00 -3.80
C LYS A 231 -18.66 9.57 -2.54
N LEU A 232 -17.55 8.97 -2.09
CA LEU A 232 -16.84 9.47 -0.91
C LEU A 232 -16.24 10.86 -1.11
N LEU A 233 -15.74 11.14 -2.31
CA LEU A 233 -15.21 12.45 -2.64
C LEU A 233 -16.31 13.53 -2.65
N LEU A 234 -17.51 13.20 -3.15
CA LEU A 234 -18.67 14.10 -3.08
C LEU A 234 -19.09 14.37 -1.63
N ILE A 235 -19.18 13.33 -0.79
CA ILE A 235 -19.49 13.48 0.63
C ILE A 235 -18.52 14.46 1.31
N ARG A 236 -17.20 14.33 1.04
CA ARG A 236 -16.19 15.25 1.57
C ARG A 236 -16.36 16.67 1.04
N GLY A 237 -16.60 16.84 -0.26
CA GLY A 237 -16.85 18.15 -0.85
C GLY A 237 -18.10 18.82 -0.26
N ILE A 238 -19.15 18.06 0.04
CA ILE A 238 -20.35 18.58 0.70
C ILE A 238 -20.04 18.99 2.15
N LEU A 239 -19.33 18.16 2.91
CA LEU A 239 -18.99 18.44 4.33
C LEU A 239 -18.05 19.64 4.50
N TYR A 240 -17.02 19.74 3.67
CA TYR A 240 -15.88 20.64 3.92
C TYR A 240 -15.77 21.79 2.92
N GLU A 241 -16.41 21.70 1.76
CA GLU A 241 -16.33 22.71 0.69
C GLU A 241 -17.70 23.30 0.33
N SER A 242 -18.76 22.95 1.06
CA SER A 242 -20.14 23.43 0.84
C SER A 242 -20.60 23.30 -0.62
N LEU A 243 -20.37 22.11 -1.19
CA LEU A 243 -20.68 21.81 -2.59
C LEU A 243 -22.17 22.03 -2.92
N SER A 244 -22.43 22.62 -4.08
CA SER A 244 -23.76 22.91 -4.64
C SER A 244 -23.81 22.57 -6.14
N GLU A 245 -25.01 22.59 -6.73
CA GLU A 245 -25.19 22.42 -8.18
C GLU A 245 -24.35 23.42 -8.98
N LYS A 246 -24.22 24.66 -8.50
CA LYS A 246 -23.47 25.73 -9.17
C LYS A 246 -21.97 25.50 -9.14
N THR A 247 -21.43 24.94 -8.05
CA THR A 247 -19.99 24.72 -7.86
C THR A 247 -19.53 23.36 -8.38
N LEU A 248 -20.45 22.43 -8.68
CA LEU A 248 -20.13 21.09 -9.16
C LEU A 248 -19.23 21.05 -10.43
N PRO A 249 -19.41 21.91 -11.45
CA PRO A 249 -18.53 21.90 -12.62
C PRO A 249 -17.09 22.32 -12.30
N GLU A 250 -16.90 23.29 -11.41
CA GLU A 250 -15.56 23.71 -10.96
C GLU A 250 -14.88 22.60 -10.15
N TYR A 251 -15.65 21.94 -9.27
CA TYR A 251 -15.19 20.78 -8.51
C TYR A 251 -14.73 19.63 -9.42
N SER A 252 -15.50 19.32 -10.48
CA SER A 252 -15.15 18.34 -11.51
C SER A 252 -13.79 18.63 -12.15
N GLN A 253 -13.55 19.88 -12.56
CA GLN A 253 -12.29 20.28 -13.19
C GLN A 253 -11.11 20.20 -12.21
N ARG A 254 -11.29 20.74 -10.99
CA ARG A 254 -10.26 20.78 -9.95
C ARG A 254 -9.77 19.38 -9.57
N HIS A 255 -10.70 18.43 -9.42
CA HIS A 255 -10.39 17.05 -9.04
C HIS A 255 -10.12 16.12 -10.23
N LYS A 256 -10.19 16.63 -11.47
CA LYS A 256 -9.97 15.87 -12.72
C LYS A 256 -10.88 14.64 -12.84
N ILE A 257 -12.14 14.79 -12.47
CA ILE A 257 -13.17 13.74 -12.55
C ILE A 257 -14.20 14.13 -13.60
N ALA A 258 -14.65 13.18 -14.41
CA ALA A 258 -15.69 13.44 -15.40
C ALA A 258 -16.98 13.89 -14.70
N ILE A 259 -17.60 14.95 -15.20
CA ILE A 259 -18.80 15.52 -14.59
C ILE A 259 -19.97 14.52 -14.56
N ASP A 260 -20.04 13.63 -15.55
CA ASP A 260 -21.07 12.59 -15.63
C ASP A 260 -20.91 11.55 -14.51
N ASP A 261 -19.67 11.21 -14.12
CA ASP A 261 -19.43 10.32 -12.97
C ASP A 261 -19.88 10.97 -11.65
N LEU A 262 -19.67 12.28 -11.51
CA LEU A 262 -20.10 13.03 -10.32
C LEU A 262 -21.62 13.11 -10.25
N LYS A 263 -22.30 13.37 -11.37
CA LYS A 263 -23.76 13.38 -11.45
C LYS A 263 -24.34 12.01 -11.13
N LEU A 264 -23.79 10.94 -11.72
CA LEU A 264 -24.23 9.58 -11.44
C LEU A 264 -24.07 9.23 -9.95
N ALA A 265 -22.94 9.60 -9.34
CA ALA A 265 -22.72 9.37 -7.91
C ALA A 265 -23.67 10.20 -7.03
N LEU A 266 -23.99 11.45 -7.41
CA LEU A 266 -25.00 12.27 -6.73
C LEU A 266 -26.38 11.62 -6.81
N ASP A 267 -26.81 11.17 -7.99
CA ASP A 267 -28.11 10.53 -8.19
C ASP A 267 -28.26 9.27 -7.32
N MET A 268 -27.20 8.47 -7.19
CA MET A 268 -27.19 7.32 -6.30
C MET A 268 -27.30 7.73 -4.83
N LEU A 269 -26.55 8.74 -4.39
CA LEU A 269 -26.60 9.20 -3.00
C LEU A 269 -27.95 9.84 -2.64
N LEU A 270 -28.63 10.48 -3.60
CA LEU A 270 -30.01 10.95 -3.47
C LEU A 270 -30.98 9.77 -3.32
N HIS A 271 -30.86 8.78 -4.21
CA HIS A 271 -31.69 7.59 -4.19
C HIS A 271 -31.54 6.81 -2.87
N ASP A 272 -30.31 6.74 -2.33
CA ASP A 272 -30.00 6.01 -1.10
C ASP A 272 -30.33 6.80 0.19
N ASP A 273 -31.02 7.94 0.09
CA ASP A 273 -31.36 8.87 1.19
C ASP A 273 -30.12 9.32 2.00
N VAL A 274 -28.97 9.46 1.33
CA VAL A 274 -27.72 9.94 1.93
C VAL A 274 -27.58 11.45 1.80
N LEU A 275 -28.17 12.04 0.75
CA LEU A 275 -28.18 13.49 0.54
C LEU A 275 -29.57 14.01 0.18
N LYS A 276 -29.77 15.30 0.44
CA LYS A 276 -30.95 16.07 0.02
C LYS A 276 -30.49 17.34 -0.69
N ILE A 277 -31.33 17.86 -1.58
CA ILE A 277 -31.09 19.13 -2.27
C ILE A 277 -32.06 20.17 -1.71
N ASN A 278 -31.52 21.24 -1.16
CA ASN A 278 -32.28 22.40 -0.70
C ASN A 278 -31.78 23.64 -1.45
N ASP A 279 -32.64 24.26 -2.27
CA ASP A 279 -32.31 25.45 -3.07
C ASP A 279 -31.00 25.34 -3.89
N GLY A 280 -30.72 24.15 -4.41
CA GLY A 280 -29.50 23.84 -5.19
C GLY A 280 -28.24 23.61 -4.35
N VAL A 281 -28.34 23.64 -3.02
CA VAL A 281 -27.28 23.25 -2.07
C VAL A 281 -27.46 21.77 -1.72
N TYR A 282 -26.35 21.02 -1.74
CA TYR A 282 -26.34 19.63 -1.31
C TYR A 282 -26.16 19.56 0.21
N GLU A 283 -27.05 18.85 0.89
CA GLU A 283 -27.00 18.62 2.34
C GLU A 283 -26.97 17.12 2.63
N LEU A 284 -26.14 16.70 3.59
CA LEU A 284 -26.03 15.29 3.97
C LEU A 284 -27.08 14.92 5.00
N ASN A 285 -27.80 13.84 4.74
CA ASN A 285 -28.65 13.17 5.71
C ASN A 285 -27.81 12.15 6.48
N ARG A 286 -27.37 12.50 7.70
CA ARG A 286 -26.43 11.70 8.51
C ARG A 286 -27.09 10.50 9.22
N ASN A 287 -27.84 9.72 8.46
CA ASN A 287 -28.53 8.52 8.91
C ASN A 287 -27.63 7.27 8.76
N LYS A 288 -28.19 6.09 9.01
CA LYS A 288 -27.49 4.81 8.81
C LYS A 288 -26.96 4.63 7.38
N ALA A 289 -27.69 5.05 6.35
CA ALA A 289 -27.27 4.91 4.97
C ALA A 289 -26.01 5.73 4.68
N PHE A 290 -25.92 6.95 5.23
CA PHE A 290 -24.70 7.76 5.16
C PHE A 290 -23.48 7.02 5.72
N PHE A 291 -23.58 6.44 6.92
CA PHE A 291 -22.48 5.68 7.51
C PHE A 291 -22.17 4.39 6.74
N ALA A 292 -23.18 3.73 6.15
CA ALA A 292 -22.98 2.58 5.28
C ALA A 292 -22.18 2.95 4.02
N VAL A 293 -22.42 4.11 3.41
CA VAL A 293 -21.64 4.61 2.27
C VAL A 293 -20.17 4.84 2.65
N LEU A 294 -19.89 5.37 3.85
CA LEU A 294 -18.51 5.53 4.33
C LEU A 294 -17.75 4.19 4.44
N LEU A 295 -18.48 3.09 4.59
CA LEU A 295 -17.99 1.72 4.66
C LEU A 295 -18.08 0.95 3.33
N GLU A 296 -18.62 1.50 2.23
CA GLU A 296 -18.75 0.77 0.95
C GLU A 296 -17.41 0.23 0.40
N LYS A 297 -16.31 0.91 0.75
CA LYS A 297 -14.93 0.49 0.45
C LYS A 297 -14.33 -0.48 1.45
N TYR A 298 -14.92 -0.54 2.65
CA TYR A 298 -14.49 -1.34 3.78
C TYR A 298 -15.67 -2.20 4.25
N PRO A 299 -16.24 -3.05 3.37
CA PRO A 299 -17.41 -3.83 3.74
C PRO A 299 -17.09 -4.72 4.93
N ILE A 300 -18.04 -4.77 5.87
CA ILE A 300 -17.93 -5.57 7.08
C ILE A 300 -19.25 -6.26 7.39
N LEU A 301 -19.16 -7.56 7.64
CA LEU A 301 -20.18 -8.37 8.28
C LEU A 301 -19.55 -8.97 9.55
N THR A 302 -20.05 -8.56 10.71
CA THR A 302 -19.47 -8.89 12.03
C THR A 302 -19.15 -10.36 12.19
N GLN A 303 -20.08 -11.25 11.81
CA GLN A 303 -19.89 -12.70 11.95
C GLN A 303 -18.76 -13.22 11.05
N HIS A 304 -18.74 -12.81 9.78
CA HIS A 304 -17.69 -13.17 8.83
C HIS A 304 -16.33 -12.65 9.29
N PHE A 305 -16.29 -11.42 9.82
CA PHE A 305 -15.05 -10.82 10.27
C PHE A 305 -14.51 -11.50 11.54
N MET A 306 -15.38 -11.83 12.50
CA MET A 306 -15.01 -12.61 13.69
C MET A 306 -14.40 -13.95 13.31
N GLU A 307 -15.07 -14.72 12.43
CA GLU A 307 -14.55 -16.00 11.95
C GLU A 307 -13.20 -15.83 11.24
N PHE A 308 -13.07 -14.79 10.41
CA PHE A 308 -11.82 -14.46 9.73
C PHE A 308 -10.69 -14.18 10.72
N LEU A 309 -10.93 -13.38 11.75
CA LEU A 309 -9.92 -13.01 12.75
C LEU A 309 -9.46 -14.22 13.56
N GLU A 310 -10.37 -15.08 14.02
CA GLU A 310 -10.02 -16.27 14.79
C GLU A 310 -9.18 -17.26 13.98
N LYS A 311 -9.57 -17.54 12.73
CA LYS A 311 -8.84 -18.42 11.82
C LYS A 311 -7.48 -17.83 11.45
N THR A 312 -7.42 -16.53 11.18
CA THR A 312 -6.18 -15.82 10.85
C THR A 312 -5.21 -15.86 12.03
N TYR A 313 -5.67 -15.53 13.23
CA TYR A 313 -4.86 -15.57 14.46
C TYR A 313 -4.26 -16.98 14.69
N LYS A 314 -5.08 -18.03 14.59
CA LYS A 314 -4.62 -19.44 14.70
C LYS A 314 -3.61 -19.81 13.60
N ALA A 315 -3.81 -19.34 12.36
CA ALA A 315 -2.92 -19.65 11.26
C ALA A 315 -1.52 -19.06 11.45
N PHE A 316 -1.42 -17.84 11.98
CA PHE A 316 -0.13 -17.23 12.33
C PHE A 316 0.53 -17.91 13.53
N LEU A 317 -0.22 -18.17 14.61
CA LEU A 317 0.34 -18.81 15.81
C LEU A 317 0.90 -20.22 15.51
N ASN A 318 0.24 -20.98 14.66
CA ASN A 318 0.68 -22.33 14.30
C ASN A 318 1.74 -22.33 13.19
N GLY A 319 2.18 -21.16 12.70
CA GLY A 319 3.18 -21.03 11.65
C GLY A 319 2.73 -21.48 10.25
N ARG A 320 1.43 -21.76 10.06
CA ARG A 320 0.85 -22.11 8.75
C ARG A 320 1.00 -20.95 7.76
N VAL A 321 0.83 -19.74 8.27
CA VAL A 321 0.95 -18.48 7.52
C VAL A 321 2.05 -17.65 8.15
N LYS A 322 2.97 -17.17 7.32
CA LYS A 322 4.06 -16.26 7.71
C LYS A 322 3.81 -14.84 7.26
N ALA A 323 3.00 -14.59 6.22
CA ALA A 323 2.70 -13.25 5.70
C ALA A 323 1.23 -13.13 5.31
N LEU A 324 0.67 -11.91 5.34
CA LEU A 324 -0.76 -11.69 5.08
C LEU A 324 -1.21 -12.17 3.69
N ASN A 325 -0.35 -12.04 2.68
CA ASN A 325 -0.63 -12.51 1.32
C ASN A 325 -0.68 -14.05 1.17
N GLN A 326 -0.40 -14.80 2.23
CA GLN A 326 -0.54 -16.25 2.27
C GLN A 326 -1.90 -16.69 2.83
N LEU A 327 -2.71 -15.77 3.37
CA LEU A 327 -4.11 -16.05 3.69
C LEU A 327 -4.88 -16.32 2.41
N LEU A 328 -5.67 -17.40 2.39
CA LEU A 328 -6.43 -17.81 1.21
C LEU A 328 -7.90 -17.44 1.40
N GLN A 329 -8.44 -16.57 0.54
CA GLN A 329 -9.85 -16.16 0.58
C GLN A 329 -10.82 -17.36 0.56
N SER A 330 -10.47 -18.42 -0.17
CA SER A 330 -11.28 -19.64 -0.27
C SER A 330 -11.52 -20.33 1.09
N GLU A 331 -10.69 -20.09 2.10
CA GLU A 331 -10.85 -20.64 3.46
C GLU A 331 -11.96 -19.98 4.28
N PHE A 332 -12.44 -18.82 3.82
CA PHE A 332 -13.34 -17.95 4.57
C PHE A 332 -14.71 -17.76 3.90
N ARG A 333 -14.91 -18.24 2.67
CA ARG A 333 -16.14 -18.03 1.88
C ARG A 333 -16.57 -16.56 1.80
N LEU A 334 -15.59 -15.67 1.64
CA LEU A 334 -15.82 -14.23 1.58
C LEU A 334 -15.86 -13.72 0.14
N THR A 335 -16.59 -12.64 -0.08
CA THR A 335 -16.42 -11.85 -1.31
C THR A 335 -15.02 -11.24 -1.35
N SER A 336 -14.53 -10.92 -2.55
CA SER A 336 -13.20 -10.33 -2.70
C SER A 336 -13.10 -8.98 -1.98
N SER A 337 -14.17 -8.20 -1.93
CA SER A 337 -14.19 -6.92 -1.21
C SER A 337 -14.14 -7.08 0.32
N GLU A 338 -14.86 -8.06 0.90
CA GLU A 338 -14.79 -8.35 2.33
C GLU A 338 -13.41 -8.83 2.72
N PHE A 339 -12.86 -9.80 1.97
CA PHE A 339 -11.53 -10.36 2.26
C PHE A 339 -10.46 -9.27 2.29
N LYS A 340 -10.44 -8.36 1.31
CA LYS A 340 -9.54 -7.20 1.29
C LYS A 340 -9.70 -6.33 2.53
N SER A 341 -10.93 -5.97 2.86
CA SER A 341 -11.24 -5.13 4.02
C SER A 341 -10.73 -5.78 5.30
N TYR A 342 -10.87 -7.10 5.43
CA TYR A 342 -10.53 -7.84 6.63
C TYR A 342 -9.02 -7.99 6.79
N VAL A 343 -8.31 -8.29 5.69
CA VAL A 343 -6.84 -8.32 5.66
C VAL A 343 -6.27 -6.95 6.00
N GLU A 344 -6.87 -5.87 5.50
CA GLU A 344 -6.41 -4.51 5.82
C GLU A 344 -6.64 -4.15 7.28
N ALA A 345 -7.79 -4.52 7.84
CA ALA A 345 -8.08 -4.34 9.26
C ALA A 345 -7.05 -5.06 10.15
N VAL A 346 -6.68 -6.30 9.79
CA VAL A 346 -5.62 -7.04 10.48
C VAL A 346 -4.24 -6.39 10.30
N LYS A 347 -3.87 -5.94 9.09
CA LYS A 347 -2.59 -5.24 8.85
C LYS A 347 -2.46 -4.01 9.73
N ARG A 348 -3.55 -3.25 9.90
CA ARG A 348 -3.61 -1.99 10.64
C ARG A 348 -3.93 -2.15 12.13
N SER A 349 -4.10 -3.37 12.60
CA SER A 349 -4.42 -3.68 14.01
C SER A 349 -3.28 -3.32 14.97
N GLY A 350 -2.03 -3.22 14.49
CA GLY A 350 -0.85 -3.08 15.36
C GLY A 350 -0.49 -4.37 16.12
N CYS A 351 -1.24 -5.46 15.91
CA CYS A 351 -1.00 -6.76 16.53
C CYS A 351 -0.05 -7.66 15.74
N LEU A 352 0.38 -7.26 14.55
CA LEU A 352 1.37 -7.96 13.75
C LEU A 352 2.66 -7.16 13.72
N LYS A 353 3.78 -7.82 14.01
CA LYS A 353 5.13 -7.27 13.84
C LYS A 353 5.93 -8.09 12.84
N GLY A 354 6.83 -7.45 12.11
CA GLY A 354 7.80 -8.17 11.29
C GLY A 354 8.62 -9.15 12.12
N MET A 355 9.22 -10.15 11.45
CA MET A 355 10.11 -11.11 12.12
C MET A 355 11.34 -10.44 12.77
N ASP A 356 11.65 -9.21 12.35
CA ASP A 356 12.67 -8.29 12.88
C ASP A 356 12.14 -7.33 13.97
N GLU A 357 10.98 -7.65 14.56
CA GLU A 357 10.22 -6.82 15.50
C GLU A 357 9.67 -5.51 14.92
N SER A 358 9.77 -5.24 13.61
CA SER A 358 9.24 -4.01 13.02
C SER A 358 7.73 -3.87 13.22
N ASP A 359 7.27 -2.67 13.59
CA ASP A 359 5.84 -2.39 13.80
C ASP A 359 5.09 -2.19 12.45
N TYR A 360 5.83 -2.14 11.35
CA TYR A 360 5.30 -1.94 10.00
C TYR A 360 5.49 -3.19 9.17
N ILE A 361 4.37 -3.80 8.78
CA ILE A 361 4.36 -5.00 7.93
C ILE A 361 3.74 -4.67 6.58
N SER A 362 4.35 -5.14 5.48
CA SER A 362 3.69 -5.19 4.17
C SER A 362 2.85 -6.47 4.05
N TYR A 363 2.04 -6.60 2.99
CA TYR A 363 1.29 -7.85 2.77
C TYR A 363 2.20 -9.07 2.54
N SER A 364 3.37 -8.86 1.97
CA SER A 364 4.29 -9.92 1.58
C SER A 364 5.41 -10.17 2.59
N THR A 365 5.59 -9.26 3.55
CA THR A 365 6.63 -9.37 4.57
C THR A 365 6.26 -10.41 5.62
N PRO A 366 7.16 -11.35 5.96
CA PRO A 366 6.95 -12.25 7.08
C PRO A 366 6.72 -11.50 8.40
N ALA A 367 5.69 -11.90 9.14
CA ALA A 367 5.24 -11.28 10.38
C ALA A 367 4.79 -12.32 11.41
N LYS A 368 4.76 -11.90 12.67
CA LYS A 368 4.28 -12.66 13.83
C LYS A 368 3.24 -11.87 14.60
N VAL A 369 2.31 -12.58 15.23
CA VAL A 369 1.33 -11.99 16.13
C VAL A 369 1.98 -11.71 17.49
N VAL A 370 1.79 -10.50 18.02
CA VAL A 370 2.41 -10.04 19.28
C VAL A 370 1.41 -9.73 20.39
N CYS A 371 0.12 -9.93 20.13
CA CYS A 371 -0.96 -9.67 21.09
C CYS A 371 -1.79 -10.95 21.32
N ASN A 372 -2.65 -10.96 22.34
CA ASN A 372 -3.58 -12.05 22.56
C ASN A 372 -4.79 -11.96 21.60
N LEU A 373 -5.61 -13.01 21.52
CA LEU A 373 -6.76 -13.05 20.59
C LEU A 373 -7.76 -11.92 20.84
N GLU A 374 -8.01 -11.56 22.10
CA GLU A 374 -8.93 -10.48 22.44
C GLU A 374 -8.44 -9.12 21.92
N ALA A 375 -7.18 -8.78 22.17
CA ALA A 375 -6.56 -7.58 21.64
C ALA A 375 -6.52 -7.58 20.11
N PHE A 376 -6.27 -8.75 19.49
CA PHE A 376 -6.30 -8.92 18.04
C PHE A 376 -7.67 -8.60 17.46
N ILE A 377 -8.75 -9.06 18.11
CA ILE A 377 -10.12 -8.78 17.70
C ILE A 377 -10.44 -7.30 17.88
N VAL A 378 -10.24 -6.76 19.08
CA VAL A 378 -10.57 -5.36 19.42
C VAL A 378 -9.84 -4.39 18.49
N SER A 379 -8.53 -4.54 18.32
CA SER A 379 -7.74 -3.66 17.45
C SER A 379 -8.09 -3.80 15.96
N SER A 380 -8.51 -4.98 15.51
CA SER A 380 -8.95 -5.18 14.13
C SER A 380 -10.33 -4.58 13.87
N PHE A 381 -11.27 -4.62 14.84
CA PHE A 381 -12.55 -3.91 14.72
C PHE A 381 -12.39 -2.39 14.81
N ALA A 382 -11.44 -1.91 15.61
CA ALA A 382 -11.11 -0.49 15.74
C ALA A 382 -10.81 0.16 14.38
N TYR A 383 -10.24 -0.60 13.43
CA TYR A 383 -10.01 -0.16 12.05
C TYR A 383 -11.24 0.48 11.40
N TYR A 384 -12.42 -0.15 11.51
CA TYR A 384 -13.64 0.33 10.84
C TYR A 384 -14.17 1.63 11.46
N VAL A 385 -14.12 1.71 12.79
CA VAL A 385 -14.50 2.92 13.52
C VAL A 385 -13.59 4.08 13.13
N LYS A 386 -12.27 3.85 13.04
CA LYS A 386 -11.30 4.83 12.54
C LYS A 386 -11.56 5.24 11.08
N ARG A 387 -11.93 4.29 10.21
CA ARG A 387 -12.25 4.60 8.80
C ARG A 387 -13.46 5.51 8.67
N ILE A 388 -14.47 5.38 9.52
CA ILE A 388 -15.60 6.31 9.55
C ILE A 388 -15.14 7.67 10.09
N LEU A 389 -14.47 7.69 11.25
CA LEU A 389 -14.09 8.92 11.93
C LEU A 389 -13.01 9.74 11.21
N SER A 390 -12.18 9.09 10.39
CA SER A 390 -11.22 9.77 9.49
C SER A 390 -11.88 10.47 8.30
N GLN A 391 -13.18 10.25 8.07
CA GLN A 391 -13.94 10.88 6.98
C GLN A 391 -14.89 11.96 7.51
N THR A 392 -15.38 11.80 8.74
CA THR A 392 -16.32 12.72 9.38
C THR A 392 -16.18 12.66 10.90
N PHE A 393 -16.53 13.74 11.59
CA PHE A 393 -16.87 13.68 13.02
C PHE A 393 -18.17 12.87 13.22
N VAL A 394 -18.40 12.36 14.43
CA VAL A 394 -19.59 11.55 14.76
C VAL A 394 -20.20 12.06 16.07
N PHE A 395 -21.48 12.41 16.05
CA PHE A 395 -22.18 12.78 17.28
C PHE A 395 -22.48 11.53 18.13
N LYS A 396 -22.57 11.70 19.45
CA LYS A 396 -22.81 10.59 20.38
C LYS A 396 -24.07 9.78 20.07
N HIS A 397 -25.13 10.42 19.55
CA HIS A 397 -26.35 9.70 19.15
C HIS A 397 -26.20 8.96 17.82
N GLU A 398 -25.28 9.38 16.95
CA GLU A 398 -25.00 8.72 15.66
C GLU A 398 -24.12 7.47 15.82
N ILE A 399 -23.43 7.34 16.95
CA ILE A 399 -22.55 6.19 17.18
C ILE A 399 -23.30 4.86 17.22
N GLU A 400 -24.60 4.91 17.52
CA GLU A 400 -25.50 3.76 17.45
C GLU A 400 -25.58 3.17 16.03
N TYR A 401 -25.51 4.01 14.99
CA TYR A 401 -25.45 3.52 13.60
C TYR A 401 -24.15 2.76 13.33
N ILE A 402 -23.04 3.22 13.89
CA ILE A 402 -21.74 2.53 13.77
C ILE A 402 -21.78 1.21 14.53
N LYS A 403 -22.35 1.20 15.73
CA LYS A 403 -22.56 -0.02 16.53
C LYS A 403 -23.37 -1.06 15.75
N GLU A 404 -24.45 -0.64 15.11
CA GLU A 404 -25.28 -1.54 14.31
C GLU A 404 -24.52 -2.05 13.07
N LEU A 405 -23.88 -1.16 12.30
CA LEU A 405 -23.23 -1.50 11.03
C LEU A 405 -21.96 -2.36 11.20
N VAL A 406 -21.14 -2.04 12.19
CA VAL A 406 -19.80 -2.64 12.36
C VAL A 406 -19.83 -3.81 13.33
N PHE A 407 -20.69 -3.76 14.35
CA PHE A 407 -20.69 -4.72 15.47
C PHE A 407 -21.97 -5.55 15.52
N SER A 408 -22.94 -5.33 14.63
CA SER A 408 -24.24 -6.01 14.66
C SER A 408 -24.92 -5.92 16.03
N ASN A 409 -24.78 -4.77 16.70
CA ASN A 409 -25.27 -4.52 18.06
C ASN A 409 -24.63 -5.36 19.18
N ASP A 410 -23.42 -5.90 18.98
CA ASP A 410 -22.63 -6.46 20.09
C ASP A 410 -22.09 -5.31 20.97
N GLU A 411 -22.86 -4.99 22.02
CA GLU A 411 -22.55 -3.94 22.99
C GLU A 411 -21.19 -4.15 23.67
N LYS A 412 -20.84 -5.40 24.01
CA LYS A 412 -19.60 -5.67 24.76
C LYS A 412 -18.38 -5.43 23.89
N LEU A 413 -18.42 -5.88 22.64
CA LEU A 413 -17.33 -5.67 21.70
C LEU A 413 -17.21 -4.18 21.33
N PHE A 414 -18.34 -3.53 21.08
CA PHE A 414 -18.39 -2.10 20.79
C PHE A 414 -17.74 -1.26 21.90
N GLU A 415 -18.15 -1.47 23.15
CA GLU A 415 -17.59 -0.75 24.30
C GLU A 415 -16.08 -1.00 24.48
N LYS A 416 -15.61 -2.24 24.26
CA LYS A 416 -14.17 -2.53 24.31
C LYS A 416 -13.39 -1.77 23.24
N VAL A 417 -13.92 -1.71 22.02
CA VAL A 417 -13.29 -1.00 20.90
C VAL A 417 -13.29 0.51 21.12
N LEU A 418 -14.42 1.08 21.58
CA LEU A 418 -14.51 2.50 21.87
C LEU A 418 -13.54 2.90 22.98
N ASN A 419 -13.49 2.13 24.07
CA ASN A 419 -12.55 2.37 25.17
C ASN A 419 -11.09 2.21 24.73
N PHE A 420 -10.77 1.21 23.90
CA PHE A 420 -9.44 1.04 23.33
C PHE A 420 -9.02 2.28 22.52
N LEU A 421 -9.91 2.81 21.68
CA LEU A 421 -9.62 3.98 20.84
C LEU A 421 -9.46 5.28 21.64
N ILE A 422 -10.25 5.47 22.70
CA ILE A 422 -10.15 6.64 23.58
C ILE A 422 -8.87 6.57 24.42
N THR A 423 -8.59 5.42 25.05
CA THR A 423 -7.42 5.25 25.93
C THR A 423 -6.10 5.27 25.19
N SER A 424 -6.08 4.81 23.93
CA SER A 424 -4.90 4.96 23.05
C SER A 424 -4.72 6.37 22.50
N GLY A 425 -5.68 7.28 22.71
CA GLY A 425 -5.63 8.65 22.22
C GLY A 425 -5.96 8.81 20.73
N GLU A 426 -6.37 7.73 20.05
CA GLU A 426 -6.71 7.77 18.63
C GLU A 426 -8.04 8.49 18.34
N ILE A 427 -8.95 8.53 19.33
CA ILE A 427 -10.21 9.26 19.27
C ILE A 427 -10.38 10.12 20.52
N THR A 428 -10.91 11.32 20.34
CA THR A 428 -11.23 12.24 21.44
C THR A 428 -12.72 12.57 21.44
N GLU A 429 -13.37 12.46 22.60
CA GLU A 429 -14.76 12.94 22.80
C GLU A 429 -14.73 14.37 23.36
N ILE A 430 -15.29 15.32 22.63
CA ILE A 430 -15.44 16.73 23.07
C ILE A 430 -16.89 17.14 22.86
N GLY A 431 -17.57 17.53 23.93
CA GLY A 431 -18.94 18.07 23.85
C GLY A 431 -19.96 17.11 23.23
N GLY A 432 -19.80 15.79 23.41
CA GLY A 432 -20.68 14.78 22.81
C GLY A 432 -20.40 14.49 21.33
N VAL A 433 -19.22 14.87 20.83
CA VAL A 433 -18.75 14.60 19.48
C VAL A 433 -17.43 13.83 19.53
N TYR A 434 -17.34 12.74 18.77
CA TYR A 434 -16.12 11.97 18.57
C TYR A 434 -15.34 12.51 17.38
N PHE A 435 -14.05 12.77 17.60
CA PHE A 435 -13.09 13.20 16.59
C PHE A 435 -11.98 12.18 16.44
N TYR A 436 -11.53 11.96 15.20
CA TYR A 436 -10.30 11.22 14.95
C TYR A 436 -9.09 12.13 15.23
N SER A 437 -8.24 11.69 16.15
CA SER A 437 -7.00 12.37 16.54
C SER A 437 -5.83 11.48 16.14
N PRO A 438 -5.29 11.61 14.91
CA PRO A 438 -4.10 10.86 14.54
C PRO A 438 -2.93 11.35 15.41
N LEU A 439 -2.37 10.44 16.21
CA LEU A 439 -1.11 10.62 16.92
C LEU A 439 0.06 10.86 15.96
#